data_AF-A0A662YMD6-F1
#
_entry.id   AF-A0A662YMD6-F1
#
_cell.length_a   1.000
_cell.length_b   1.000
_cell.length_c   1.000
_cell.angle_alpha   90.00
_cell.angle_beta   90.00
_cell.angle_gamma   90.00
#
_symmetry.space_group_name_H-M   'P 1'
#
loop_
_entity.id
_entity.type
_entity.pdbx_description
1 polymer ?
#
loop_
_entity_poly.entity_id
_entity_poly.type
_entity_poly.pdbx_seq_one_letter_code
_entity_poly.pdbx_strand_id
1 'polypeptide(L)'
;MDEGALVRAAKNLGFVFSGRTPDAVIIEADTVIYDRLVDSSRNKEITLKHLEQFATEGLRTLCYAVCDISEAAYQDWLQLYHRASTALQNRVLKLEESYELIEKNLQLLGATAIEDKLQDKVPETIETLMKADIKIWILTGDKQETAINIGHSCKLLKKNMGMIVINEDTLDGTRETLSHHCGKLGDALFKENDCALIIDGKSLKYALTFGIRQYFLDLALSCKAVICCRVSPLQKSEVVEMVKKQVKVITLAIGDGANDVGMIQTAHVGVGISGNEGLQAANSSDYSIAQIFTALPPLTLGIFERSCRKENMLKYPELYKSSQNAMGFNSKVFWGHCLNGLFHSIILFWFPLKAFQQECFESLRFKHCAKKTYSKLRSIYCDYSANIPSSFADQSKLALDCSYQIVSINLTERAQLLKNVFKKTTVSLYRPESMQQNLHGYAFSQDENGIVSQSEVIRAYDTTKQRLDEW
;
A
#
# COMPACT_ATOMS: atom_id res chain seq x y z
N MET A 1 9.69 -19.97 11.27
CA MET A 1 9.12 -21.20 10.66
C MET A 1 10.07 -22.42 10.67
N ASP A 2 11.35 -22.25 10.30
CA ASP A 2 12.31 -23.35 10.06
C ASP A 2 12.72 -24.13 11.33
N GLU A 3 13.01 -23.45 12.43
CA GLU A 3 13.27 -24.09 13.75
C GLU A 3 12.12 -25.01 14.18
N GLY A 4 10.88 -24.58 13.97
CA GLY A 4 9.70 -25.39 14.29
C GLY A 4 9.60 -26.66 13.43
N ALA A 5 10.04 -26.62 12.17
CA ALA A 5 10.10 -27.79 11.30
C ALA A 5 11.16 -28.78 11.78
N LEU A 6 12.32 -28.27 12.19
CA LEU A 6 13.42 -29.08 12.73
C LEU A 6 13.04 -29.76 14.04
N VAL A 7 12.42 -29.05 14.97
CA VAL A 7 11.95 -29.64 16.24
C VAL A 7 10.91 -30.73 16.00
N ARG A 8 9.99 -30.53 15.04
CA ARG A 8 9.02 -31.57 14.64
C ARG A 8 9.70 -32.78 14.00
N ALA A 9 10.70 -32.56 13.14
CA ALA A 9 11.46 -33.65 12.52
C ALA A 9 12.24 -34.45 13.58
N ALA A 10 12.92 -33.77 14.51
CA ALA A 10 13.61 -34.41 15.63
C ALA A 10 12.66 -35.25 16.49
N LYS A 11 11.46 -34.73 16.78
CA LYS A 11 10.40 -35.48 17.49
C LYS A 11 10.02 -36.77 16.76
N ASN A 12 9.89 -36.73 15.44
CA ASN A 12 9.56 -37.91 14.63
C ASN A 12 10.69 -38.96 14.62
N LEU A 13 11.93 -38.54 14.85
CA LEU A 13 13.08 -39.42 15.01
C LEU A 13 13.27 -39.93 16.46
N GLY A 14 12.31 -39.64 17.36
CA GLY A 14 12.34 -40.07 18.75
C GLY A 14 13.03 -39.10 19.72
N PHE A 15 13.53 -37.96 19.23
CA PHE A 15 14.15 -36.92 20.06
C PHE A 15 13.11 -35.86 20.43
N VAL A 16 12.55 -35.99 21.64
CA VAL A 16 11.54 -35.06 22.14
C VAL A 16 12.21 -33.99 22.99
N PHE A 17 12.12 -32.73 22.57
CA PHE A 17 12.51 -31.59 23.39
C PHE A 17 11.53 -31.42 24.56
N SER A 18 11.94 -31.82 25.76
CA SER A 18 11.14 -31.75 27.00
C SER A 18 11.48 -30.56 27.91
N GLY A 19 12.62 -29.91 27.68
CA GLY A 19 13.12 -28.76 28.45
C GLY A 19 14.37 -28.14 27.80
N ARG A 20 14.80 -26.96 28.26
CA ARG A 20 15.99 -26.25 27.77
C ARG A 20 17.18 -26.47 28.72
N THR A 21 18.34 -26.84 28.20
CA THR A 21 19.60 -26.92 28.96
C THR A 21 20.63 -25.95 28.35
N PRO A 22 21.50 -25.31 29.16
CA PRO A 22 22.44 -24.28 28.70
C PRO A 22 23.75 -24.82 28.11
N ASP A 23 23.91 -26.14 27.99
CA ASP A 23 25.23 -26.78 27.83
C ASP A 23 25.77 -26.82 26.39
N ALA A 24 25.08 -26.22 25.41
CA ALA A 24 25.48 -26.27 24.01
C ALA A 24 25.23 -24.95 23.26
N VAL A 25 26.24 -24.50 22.52
CA VAL A 25 26.12 -23.42 21.54
C VAL A 25 25.89 -24.06 20.16
N ILE A 26 24.71 -23.83 19.58
CA ILE A 26 24.37 -24.25 18.22
C ILE A 26 24.45 -23.01 17.34
N ILE A 27 25.35 -23.03 16.36
CA ILE A 27 25.53 -21.93 15.40
C ILE A 27 24.80 -22.32 14.12
N GLU A 28 24.12 -21.34 13.52
CA GLU A 28 23.42 -21.48 12.25
C GLU A 28 24.05 -20.57 11.18
N ALA A 29 23.85 -20.94 9.91
CA ALA A 29 24.34 -20.36 8.65
C ALA A 29 25.45 -21.16 7.95
N ASP A 30 25.08 -21.67 6.78
CA ASP A 30 25.85 -22.61 5.96
C ASP A 30 27.23 -22.12 5.50
N THR A 31 27.39 -20.88 5.03
CA THR A 31 28.71 -20.39 4.59
C THR A 31 29.54 -19.84 5.74
N VAL A 32 28.90 -19.25 6.76
CA VAL A 32 29.59 -18.61 7.90
C VAL A 32 30.22 -19.66 8.82
N ILE A 33 29.58 -20.82 8.97
CA ILE A 33 30.10 -21.91 9.81
C ILE A 33 31.36 -22.51 9.22
N TYR A 34 31.47 -22.66 7.89
CA TYR A 34 32.61 -23.35 7.26
C TYR A 34 33.97 -22.67 7.49
N ASP A 35 33.96 -21.35 7.65
CA ASP A 35 35.14 -20.52 7.99
C ASP A 35 35.55 -20.66 9.46
N ARG A 36 34.65 -21.18 10.31
CA ARG A 36 34.84 -21.35 11.76
C ARG A 36 35.10 -22.81 12.17
N LEU A 37 35.08 -23.74 11.22
CA LEU A 37 35.35 -25.16 11.45
C LEU A 37 36.85 -25.42 11.69
N VAL A 38 37.17 -26.41 12.52
CA VAL A 38 38.54 -26.98 12.61
C VAL A 38 38.91 -27.64 11.28
N ASP A 39 40.16 -27.50 10.84
CA ASP A 39 40.67 -28.11 9.61
C ASP A 39 40.53 -29.65 9.59
N SER A 40 40.62 -30.29 10.76
CA SER A 40 40.45 -31.74 10.92
C SER A 40 38.99 -32.20 11.02
N SER A 41 38.02 -31.32 10.77
CA SER A 41 36.60 -31.64 10.86
C SER A 41 36.22 -32.73 9.85
N ARG A 42 35.59 -33.81 10.34
CA ARG A 42 35.23 -34.97 9.54
C ARG A 42 34.10 -34.65 8.57
N ASN A 43 34.12 -35.24 7.37
CA ASN A 43 33.05 -35.16 6.36
C ASN A 43 32.73 -33.73 5.85
N LYS A 44 33.65 -32.76 6.01
CA LYS A 44 33.49 -31.36 5.56
C LYS A 44 33.14 -31.29 4.06
N GLU A 45 33.94 -31.94 3.21
CA GLU A 45 33.75 -31.90 1.74
C GLU A 45 32.46 -32.60 1.27
N ILE A 46 32.10 -33.73 1.90
CA ILE A 46 30.90 -34.49 1.53
C ILE A 46 29.65 -33.70 1.89
N THR A 47 29.62 -33.10 3.07
CA THR A 47 28.49 -32.29 3.54
C THR A 47 28.32 -31.06 2.67
N LEU A 48 29.41 -30.43 2.25
CA LEU A 48 29.38 -29.29 1.33
C LEU A 48 28.71 -29.65 0.00
N LYS A 49 29.08 -30.80 -0.59
CA LYS A 49 28.45 -31.28 -1.82
C LYS A 49 26.94 -31.54 -1.66
N HIS A 50 26.52 -32.10 -0.53
CA HIS A 50 25.08 -32.28 -0.27
C HIS A 50 24.35 -30.95 -0.08
N LEU A 51 24.95 -29.97 0.58
CA LEU A 51 24.37 -28.63 0.74
C LEU A 51 24.19 -27.94 -0.61
N GLU A 52 25.17 -28.02 -1.50
CA GLU A 52 25.08 -27.50 -2.88
C GLU A 52 23.96 -28.21 -3.66
N GLN A 53 23.83 -29.53 -3.51
CA GLN A 53 22.74 -30.29 -4.11
C GLN A 53 21.37 -29.85 -3.57
N PHE A 54 21.20 -29.76 -2.26
CA PHE A 54 19.93 -29.35 -1.63
C PHE A 54 19.54 -27.92 -2.01
N ALA A 55 20.51 -27.00 -2.09
CA ALA A 55 20.28 -25.66 -2.59
C ALA A 55 19.81 -25.66 -4.05
N THR A 56 20.39 -26.53 -4.88
CA THR A 56 19.98 -26.75 -6.29
C THR A 56 18.58 -27.34 -6.40
N GLU A 57 18.14 -28.13 -5.42
CA GLU A 57 16.77 -28.64 -5.31
C GLU A 57 15.78 -27.62 -4.71
N GLY A 58 16.26 -26.45 -4.27
CA GLY A 58 15.43 -25.37 -3.73
C GLY A 58 15.12 -25.52 -2.24
N LEU A 59 15.83 -26.40 -1.54
CA LEU A 59 15.67 -26.61 -0.11
C LEU A 59 16.48 -25.55 0.66
N ARG A 60 15.93 -25.05 1.76
CA ARG A 60 16.67 -24.20 2.71
C ARG A 60 17.61 -25.08 3.53
N THR A 61 18.89 -24.73 3.55
CA THR A 61 19.91 -25.54 4.19
C THR A 61 20.44 -24.90 5.46
N LEU A 62 20.63 -25.70 6.51
CA LEU A 62 21.30 -25.28 7.74
C LEU A 62 22.42 -26.27 8.08
N CYS A 63 23.52 -25.77 8.64
CA CYS A 63 24.64 -26.57 9.13
C CYS A 63 24.67 -26.53 10.64
N TYR A 64 25.06 -27.65 11.25
CA TYR A 64 25.23 -27.77 12.69
C TYR A 64 26.67 -28.11 13.00
N ALA A 65 27.27 -27.30 13.87
CA ALA A 65 28.61 -27.53 14.37
C ALA A 65 28.65 -27.30 15.89
N VAL A 66 29.55 -27.99 16.57
CA VAL A 66 29.70 -27.93 18.03
C VAL A 66 31.16 -27.76 18.41
N CYS A 67 31.42 -27.24 19.60
CA CYS A 67 32.75 -27.16 20.18
C CYS A 67 32.64 -27.44 21.67
N ASP A 68 33.55 -28.27 22.19
CA ASP A 68 33.66 -28.52 23.61
C ASP A 68 34.50 -27.40 24.25
N ILE A 69 33.93 -26.72 25.24
CA ILE A 69 34.56 -25.59 25.92
C ILE A 69 34.89 -26.00 27.35
N SER A 70 36.11 -25.71 27.80
CA SER A 70 36.47 -25.94 29.20
C SER A 70 35.78 -24.94 30.11
N GLU A 71 35.41 -25.36 31.32
CA GLU A 71 34.73 -24.50 32.28
C GLU A 71 35.48 -23.19 32.53
N ALA A 72 36.82 -23.25 32.63
CA ALA A 72 37.64 -22.06 32.80
C ALA A 72 37.52 -21.08 31.63
N ALA A 73 37.60 -21.57 30.39
CA ALA A 73 37.46 -20.72 29.20
C ALA A 73 36.04 -20.15 29.07
N TYR A 74 35.03 -20.92 29.46
CA TYR A 74 33.64 -20.45 29.48
C TYR A 74 33.45 -19.33 30.51
N GLN A 75 33.97 -19.47 31.73
CA GLN A 75 33.89 -18.44 32.76
C GLN A 75 34.58 -17.13 32.35
N ASP A 76 35.74 -17.22 31.71
CA ASP A 76 36.45 -16.06 31.17
C ASP A 76 35.63 -15.35 30.08
N TRP A 77 35.05 -16.12 29.15
CA TRP A 77 34.17 -15.59 28.11
C TRP A 77 32.90 -14.97 28.70
N LEU A 78 32.28 -15.60 29.70
CA LEU A 78 31.06 -15.14 30.34
C LEU A 78 31.24 -13.75 30.97
N GLN A 79 32.39 -13.49 31.58
CA GLN A 79 32.73 -12.16 32.09
C GLN A 79 32.84 -11.12 30.98
N LEU A 80 33.45 -11.48 29.85
CA LEU A 80 33.56 -10.60 28.69
C LEU A 80 32.19 -10.29 28.08
N TYR A 81 31.36 -11.32 27.90
CA TYR A 81 29.98 -11.20 27.43
C TYR A 81 29.15 -10.30 28.34
N HIS A 82 29.24 -10.48 29.66
CA HIS A 82 28.50 -9.65 30.62
C HIS A 82 28.92 -8.17 30.54
N ARG A 83 30.21 -7.88 30.34
CA ARG A 83 30.69 -6.50 30.12
C ARG A 83 30.19 -5.92 28.79
N ALA A 84 30.13 -6.74 27.74
CA ALA A 84 29.60 -6.36 26.44
C ALA A 84 28.08 -6.09 26.50
N SER A 85 27.29 -6.94 27.14
CA SER A 85 25.83 -6.82 27.23
C SER A 85 25.37 -5.62 28.07
N THR A 86 26.15 -5.24 29.08
CA THR A 86 25.90 -4.08 29.94
C THR A 86 26.49 -2.77 29.42
N ALA A 87 27.16 -2.79 28.26
CA ALA A 87 27.79 -1.59 27.70
C ALA A 87 26.75 -0.56 27.25
N LEU A 88 26.92 0.70 27.68
CA LEU A 88 26.07 1.82 27.26
C LEU A 88 26.36 2.29 25.82
N GLN A 89 27.60 2.11 25.35
CA GLN A 89 28.05 2.51 24.02
C GLN A 89 28.59 1.31 23.24
N ASN A 90 28.29 1.29 21.93
CA ASN A 90 28.71 0.25 20.99
C ASN A 90 28.38 -1.17 21.46
N ARG A 91 27.24 -1.35 22.15
CA ARG A 91 26.81 -2.63 22.71
C ARG A 91 26.77 -3.74 21.66
N VAL A 92 26.20 -3.45 20.49
CA VAL A 92 26.04 -4.43 19.40
C VAL A 92 27.41 -4.93 18.93
N LEU A 93 28.34 -4.02 18.63
CA LEU A 93 29.70 -4.35 18.22
C LEU A 93 30.45 -5.17 19.28
N LYS A 94 30.38 -4.78 20.57
CA LYS A 94 31.04 -5.51 21.65
C LYS A 94 30.48 -6.92 21.86
N LEU A 95 29.18 -7.10 21.63
CA LEU A 95 28.54 -8.41 21.67
C LEU A 95 29.02 -9.27 20.50
N GLU A 96 29.07 -8.73 19.28
CA GLU A 96 29.61 -9.43 18.11
C GLU A 96 31.06 -9.88 18.32
N GLU A 97 31.93 -8.99 18.81
CA GLU A 97 33.32 -9.33 19.15
C GLU A 97 33.39 -10.47 20.19
N SER A 98 32.49 -10.47 21.18
CA SER A 98 32.43 -11.56 22.16
C SER A 98 32.00 -12.89 21.51
N TYR A 99 31.03 -12.86 20.60
CA TYR A 99 30.57 -14.07 19.89
C TYR A 99 31.67 -14.65 19.00
N GLU A 100 32.41 -13.81 18.29
CA GLU A 100 33.52 -14.27 17.45
C GLU A 100 34.63 -15.00 18.22
N LEU A 101 34.81 -14.71 19.52
CA LEU A 101 35.83 -15.39 20.32
C LEU A 101 35.46 -16.83 20.67
N ILE A 102 34.17 -17.08 20.94
CA ILE A 102 33.68 -18.42 21.33
C ILE A 102 33.29 -19.28 20.13
N GLU A 103 32.90 -18.65 19.00
CA GLU A 103 32.48 -19.30 17.76
C GLU A 103 33.67 -19.70 16.86
N LYS A 104 34.70 -20.32 17.44
CA LYS A 104 35.91 -20.77 16.73
C LYS A 104 36.18 -22.26 16.97
N ASN A 105 36.93 -22.86 16.05
CA ASN A 105 37.37 -24.26 16.15
C ASN A 105 36.20 -25.25 16.31
N LEU A 106 35.16 -25.08 15.51
CA LEU A 106 33.95 -25.89 15.56
C LEU A 106 34.14 -27.23 14.83
N GLN A 107 33.52 -28.29 15.34
CA GLN A 107 33.42 -29.59 14.67
C GLN A 107 32.06 -29.71 13.98
N LEU A 108 32.07 -30.06 12.69
CA LEU A 108 30.85 -30.22 11.91
C LEU A 108 30.13 -31.51 12.33
N LEU A 109 28.86 -31.39 12.71
CA LEU A 109 27.99 -32.54 12.98
C LEU A 109 27.24 -32.99 11.73
N GLY A 110 26.74 -32.04 10.95
CA GLY A 110 25.97 -32.33 9.74
C GLY A 110 25.17 -31.13 9.25
N ALA A 111 24.20 -31.40 8.39
CA ALA A 111 23.34 -30.42 7.77
C ALA A 111 21.89 -30.90 7.71
N THR A 112 20.96 -29.95 7.62
CA THR A 112 19.54 -30.20 7.34
C THR A 112 19.14 -29.47 6.07
N ALA A 113 18.06 -29.96 5.45
CA ALA A 113 17.44 -29.37 4.28
C ALA A 113 15.93 -29.34 4.49
N ILE A 114 15.34 -28.16 4.39
CA ILE A 114 13.92 -27.91 4.66
C ILE A 114 13.28 -27.47 3.35
N GLU A 115 12.23 -28.17 2.95
CA GLU A 115 11.42 -27.77 1.80
C GLU A 115 10.49 -26.61 2.18
N ASP A 116 10.66 -25.47 1.52
CA ASP A 116 9.74 -24.34 1.62
C ASP A 116 8.66 -24.50 0.56
N LYS A 117 7.50 -25.01 0.98
CA LYS A 117 6.38 -25.24 0.07
C LYS A 117 5.69 -23.93 -0.24
N LEU A 118 5.50 -23.68 -1.53
CA LEU A 118 4.64 -22.58 -1.99
C LEU A 118 3.23 -22.74 -1.42
N GLN A 119 2.61 -21.62 -1.07
CA GLN A 119 1.20 -21.60 -0.71
C GLN A 119 0.33 -22.06 -1.89
N ASP A 120 -0.86 -22.57 -1.56
CA ASP A 120 -1.83 -23.01 -2.56
C ASP A 120 -2.13 -21.90 -3.56
N LYS A 121 -2.15 -22.26 -4.85
CA LYS A 121 -2.49 -21.37 -5.98
C LYS A 121 -1.51 -20.23 -6.27
N VAL A 122 -0.34 -20.21 -5.64
CA VAL A 122 0.70 -19.20 -5.95
C VAL A 122 1.07 -19.23 -7.44
N PRO A 123 1.38 -20.39 -8.07
CA PRO A 123 1.76 -20.42 -9.48
C PRO A 123 0.67 -19.86 -10.42
N GLU A 124 -0.58 -20.21 -10.18
CA GLU A 124 -1.74 -19.75 -10.97
C GLU A 124 -1.98 -18.24 -10.79
N THR A 125 -1.78 -17.74 -9.56
CA THR A 125 -1.94 -16.32 -9.24
C THR A 125 -0.87 -15.49 -9.93
N ILE A 126 0.40 -15.90 -9.84
CA ILE A 126 1.52 -15.23 -10.52
C ILE A 126 1.28 -15.19 -12.04
N GLU A 127 0.88 -16.31 -12.65
CA GLU A 127 0.59 -16.36 -14.08
C GLU A 127 -0.57 -15.42 -14.47
N THR A 128 -1.61 -15.33 -13.63
CA THR A 128 -2.75 -14.43 -13.84
C THR A 128 -2.34 -12.96 -13.76
N LEU A 129 -1.52 -12.59 -12.78
CA LEU A 129 -0.98 -11.24 -12.61
C LEU A 129 -0.07 -10.85 -13.79
N MET A 130 0.77 -11.77 -14.27
CA MET A 130 1.59 -11.53 -15.45
C MET A 130 0.74 -11.34 -16.73
N LYS A 131 -0.37 -12.09 -16.90
CA LYS A 131 -1.32 -11.86 -18.00
C LYS A 131 -2.03 -10.50 -17.91
N ALA A 132 -2.19 -9.99 -16.70
CA ALA A 132 -2.66 -8.62 -16.43
C ALA A 132 -1.55 -7.55 -16.58
N ASP A 133 -0.36 -7.92 -17.08
CA ASP A 133 0.78 -7.01 -17.30
C ASP A 133 1.25 -6.31 -16.02
N ILE A 134 1.18 -7.05 -14.91
CA ILE A 134 1.75 -6.67 -13.63
C ILE A 134 3.15 -7.28 -13.57
N LYS A 135 4.18 -6.42 -13.52
CA LYS A 135 5.56 -6.84 -13.35
C LYS A 135 5.82 -7.26 -11.90
N ILE A 136 6.34 -8.47 -11.73
CA ILE A 136 6.54 -9.08 -10.41
C ILE A 136 8.03 -9.11 -10.10
N TRP A 137 8.39 -8.50 -8.97
CA TRP A 137 9.76 -8.43 -8.46
C TRP A 137 9.81 -9.16 -7.12
N ILE A 138 10.66 -10.19 -7.00
CA ILE A 138 10.86 -10.95 -5.76
C ILE A 138 12.04 -10.32 -5.01
N LEU A 139 11.81 -9.89 -3.76
CA LEU A 139 12.85 -9.35 -2.88
C LEU A 139 13.00 -10.28 -1.66
N THR A 140 13.98 -11.18 -1.69
CA THR A 140 14.18 -12.19 -0.63
C THR A 140 15.52 -12.03 0.09
N GLY A 141 15.54 -12.43 1.37
CA GLY A 141 16.76 -12.60 2.16
C GLY A 141 17.47 -13.93 1.87
N ASP A 142 16.84 -14.84 1.13
CA ASP A 142 17.37 -16.17 0.84
C ASP A 142 18.53 -16.15 -0.15
N LYS A 143 19.18 -17.31 -0.27
CA LYS A 143 20.20 -17.60 -1.27
C LYS A 143 19.65 -17.47 -2.70
N GLN A 144 20.56 -17.19 -3.63
CA GLN A 144 20.22 -17.03 -5.03
C GLN A 144 19.63 -18.31 -5.63
N GLU A 145 20.22 -19.47 -5.33
CA GLU A 145 19.79 -20.77 -5.86
C GLU A 145 18.35 -21.07 -5.42
N THR A 146 18.06 -20.87 -4.13
CA THR A 146 16.71 -21.01 -3.57
C THR A 146 15.73 -20.05 -4.23
N ALA A 147 16.10 -18.78 -4.41
CA ALA A 147 15.24 -17.78 -5.03
C ALA A 147 14.93 -18.09 -6.50
N ILE A 148 15.92 -18.58 -7.27
CA ILE A 148 15.74 -19.03 -8.65
C ILE A 148 14.81 -20.25 -8.70
N ASN A 149 14.99 -21.21 -7.78
CA ASN A 149 14.14 -22.39 -7.69
C ASN A 149 12.69 -22.04 -7.33
N ILE A 150 12.48 -21.12 -6.39
CA ILE A 150 11.16 -20.55 -6.10
C ILE A 150 10.59 -19.85 -7.34
N GLY A 151 11.41 -19.08 -8.06
CA GLY A 151 11.04 -18.44 -9.33
C GLY A 151 10.56 -19.43 -10.39
N HIS A 152 11.20 -20.60 -10.51
CA HIS A 152 10.74 -21.68 -11.39
C HIS A 152 9.47 -22.36 -10.88
N SER A 153 9.40 -22.66 -9.58
CA SER A 153 8.26 -23.32 -8.96
C SER A 153 6.98 -22.49 -9.04
N CYS A 154 7.08 -21.17 -8.90
CA CYS A 154 5.94 -20.24 -9.03
C CYS A 154 5.66 -19.83 -10.49
N LYS A 155 6.38 -20.40 -11.47
CA LYS A 155 6.26 -20.10 -12.91
C LYS A 155 6.59 -18.65 -13.30
N LEU A 156 7.25 -17.90 -12.41
CA LEU A 156 7.80 -16.58 -12.75
C LEU A 156 8.95 -16.72 -13.76
N LEU A 157 9.80 -17.72 -13.57
CA LEU A 157 10.90 -18.08 -14.46
C LEU A 157 10.53 -19.27 -15.35
N LYS A 158 10.57 -19.09 -16.66
CA LYS A 158 10.33 -20.16 -17.65
C LYS A 158 11.64 -20.85 -18.03
N LYS A 159 11.58 -22.13 -18.44
CA LYS A 159 12.75 -22.93 -18.82
C LYS A 159 13.60 -22.31 -19.95
N ASN A 160 12.98 -21.55 -20.86
CA ASN A 160 13.65 -20.91 -22.00
C ASN A 160 13.87 -19.40 -21.80
N MET A 161 13.65 -18.89 -20.58
CA MET A 161 13.83 -17.48 -20.26
C MET A 161 15.32 -17.18 -20.07
N GLY A 162 15.82 -16.12 -20.73
CA GLY A 162 17.20 -15.68 -20.52
C GLY A 162 17.41 -15.19 -19.08
N MET A 163 18.52 -15.56 -18.44
CA MET A 163 18.84 -15.09 -17.10
C MET A 163 20.03 -14.13 -17.17
N ILE A 164 19.87 -12.94 -16.59
CA ILE A 164 20.93 -11.95 -16.40
C ILE A 164 21.26 -11.98 -14.91
N VAL A 165 22.42 -12.52 -14.55
CA VAL A 165 22.87 -12.66 -13.15
C VAL A 165 23.95 -11.62 -12.88
N ILE A 166 23.80 -10.83 -11.83
CA ILE A 166 24.74 -9.77 -11.43
C ILE A 166 25.22 -10.03 -10.00
N ASN A 167 26.45 -10.53 -9.91
CA ASN A 167 27.12 -10.86 -8.66
C ASN A 167 28.53 -10.24 -8.68
N GLU A 168 28.65 -9.04 -8.17
CA GLU A 168 29.83 -8.18 -8.23
C GLU A 168 30.21 -7.71 -6.82
N ASP A 169 31.50 -7.76 -6.50
CA ASP A 169 31.99 -7.36 -5.18
C ASP A 169 32.43 -5.88 -5.13
N THR A 170 32.42 -5.18 -6.26
CA THR A 170 32.87 -3.79 -6.36
C THR A 170 31.86 -2.88 -7.06
N LEU A 171 31.93 -1.58 -6.72
CA LEU A 171 31.08 -0.55 -7.31
C LEU A 171 31.32 -0.40 -8.82
N ASP A 172 32.59 -0.39 -9.24
CA ASP A 172 32.94 -0.23 -10.65
C ASP A 172 32.60 -1.49 -11.46
N GLY A 173 32.83 -2.69 -10.91
CA GLY A 173 32.39 -3.95 -11.54
C GLY A 173 30.88 -4.00 -11.73
N THR A 174 30.11 -3.61 -10.71
CA THR A 174 28.64 -3.51 -10.82
C THR A 174 28.22 -2.53 -11.90
N ARG A 175 28.88 -1.37 -12.02
CA ARG A 175 28.59 -0.37 -13.06
C ARG A 175 28.87 -0.92 -14.46
N GLU A 176 30.03 -1.53 -14.66
CA GLU A 176 30.45 -2.08 -15.95
C GLU A 176 29.52 -3.19 -16.41
N THR A 177 29.19 -4.14 -15.51
CA THR A 177 28.29 -5.25 -15.82
C THR A 177 26.88 -4.76 -16.15
N LEU A 178 26.33 -3.82 -15.37
CA LEU A 178 25.02 -3.21 -15.68
C LEU A 178 25.04 -2.46 -17.01
N SER A 179 26.05 -1.61 -17.24
CA SER A 179 26.17 -0.83 -18.47
C SER A 179 26.34 -1.74 -19.69
N HIS A 180 27.13 -2.81 -19.56
CA HIS A 180 27.32 -3.81 -20.60
C HIS A 180 26.01 -4.51 -20.96
N HIS A 181 25.24 -4.96 -19.97
CA HIS A 181 23.94 -5.59 -20.21
C HIS A 181 22.91 -4.63 -20.82
N CYS A 182 22.89 -3.36 -20.38
CA CYS A 182 22.08 -2.33 -21.02
C CYS A 182 22.49 -2.12 -22.48
N GLY A 183 23.79 -2.03 -22.77
CA GLY A 183 24.31 -1.91 -24.14
C GLY A 183 23.97 -3.13 -25.01
N LYS A 184 24.00 -4.34 -24.45
CA LYS A 184 23.62 -5.58 -25.14
C LYS A 184 22.14 -5.61 -25.50
N LEU A 185 21.27 -5.06 -24.65
CA LEU A 185 19.85 -4.90 -24.97
C LEU A 185 19.64 -3.79 -26.01
N GLY A 186 20.40 -2.69 -25.95
CA GLY A 186 20.37 -1.62 -26.95
C GLY A 186 18.95 -1.11 -27.18
N ASP A 187 18.46 -1.21 -28.42
CA ASP A 187 17.09 -0.81 -28.81
C ASP A 187 15.97 -1.64 -28.17
N ALA A 188 16.31 -2.74 -27.49
CA ALA A 188 15.39 -3.57 -26.72
C ALA A 188 15.23 -3.08 -25.27
N LEU A 189 15.97 -2.05 -24.84
CA LEU A 189 15.71 -1.38 -23.57
C LEU A 189 14.29 -0.81 -23.54
N PHE A 190 13.65 -0.93 -22.38
CA PHE A 190 12.25 -0.57 -22.13
C PHE A 190 11.20 -1.36 -22.93
N LYS A 191 11.62 -2.37 -23.71
CA LYS A 191 10.71 -3.34 -24.34
C LYS A 191 10.58 -4.59 -23.46
N GLU A 192 9.50 -5.34 -23.64
CA GLU A 192 9.33 -6.62 -22.96
C GLU A 192 10.28 -7.66 -23.54
N ASN A 193 11.38 -7.94 -22.84
CA ASN A 193 12.28 -9.02 -23.18
C ASN A 193 11.93 -10.27 -22.38
N ASP A 194 12.07 -11.45 -22.99
CA ASP A 194 11.87 -12.73 -22.31
C ASP A 194 13.10 -13.11 -21.47
N CYS A 195 13.50 -12.20 -20.58
CA CYS A 195 14.61 -12.38 -19.66
C CYS A 195 14.24 -11.97 -18.22
N ALA A 196 14.93 -12.58 -17.26
CA ALA A 196 14.87 -12.28 -15.85
C ALA A 196 16.19 -11.66 -15.38
N LEU A 197 16.10 -10.68 -14.48
CA LEU A 197 17.26 -10.13 -13.78
C LEU A 197 17.38 -10.77 -12.40
N ILE A 198 18.55 -11.30 -12.07
CA ILE A 198 18.90 -11.82 -10.76
C ILE A 198 20.08 -11.02 -10.22
N ILE A 199 19.93 -10.42 -9.05
CA ILE A 199 20.97 -9.59 -8.42
C ILE A 199 21.09 -9.92 -6.94
N ASP A 200 22.32 -10.04 -6.43
CA ASP A 200 22.56 -10.28 -5.01
C ASP A 200 22.55 -8.97 -4.20
N GLY A 201 22.40 -9.09 -2.88
CA GLY A 201 22.31 -7.94 -1.97
C GLY A 201 23.56 -7.04 -1.99
N LYS A 202 24.75 -7.60 -2.25
CA LYS A 202 26.00 -6.83 -2.34
C LYS A 202 26.02 -5.96 -3.60
N SER A 203 25.78 -6.56 -4.77
CA SER A 203 25.68 -5.82 -6.04
C SER A 203 24.55 -4.82 -5.99
N LEU A 204 23.41 -5.18 -5.39
CA LEU A 204 22.25 -4.30 -5.25
C LEU A 204 22.60 -3.03 -4.46
N LYS A 205 23.42 -3.12 -3.41
CA LYS A 205 23.90 -1.95 -2.66
C LYS A 205 24.62 -0.95 -3.58
N TYR A 206 25.50 -1.44 -4.45
CA TYR A 206 26.19 -0.59 -5.42
C TYR A 206 25.24 -0.10 -6.52
N ALA A 207 24.37 -0.97 -7.01
CA ALA A 207 23.38 -0.66 -8.03
C ALA A 207 22.42 0.46 -7.58
N LEU A 208 22.06 0.53 -6.30
CA LEU A 208 21.21 1.60 -5.75
C LEU A 208 21.97 2.92 -5.52
N THR A 209 23.28 2.98 -5.72
CA THR A 209 24.08 4.21 -5.54
C THR A 209 23.85 5.20 -6.70
N PHE A 210 24.01 6.50 -6.42
CA PHE A 210 23.87 7.58 -7.41
C PHE A 210 24.78 7.34 -8.64
N GLY A 211 24.22 7.50 -9.84
CA GLY A 211 24.92 7.29 -11.12
C GLY A 211 24.83 5.87 -11.69
N ILE A 212 24.68 4.83 -10.85
CA ILE A 212 24.51 3.43 -11.30
C ILE A 212 23.02 3.05 -11.31
N ARG A 213 22.24 3.62 -10.39
CA ARG A 213 20.81 3.40 -10.21
C ARG A 213 19.99 3.42 -11.49
N GLN A 214 20.31 4.32 -12.42
CA GLN A 214 19.57 4.42 -13.67
C GLN A 214 19.78 3.18 -14.55
N TYR A 215 21.02 2.68 -14.68
CA TYR A 215 21.30 1.47 -15.43
C TYR A 215 20.58 0.25 -14.84
N PHE A 216 20.58 0.13 -13.50
CA PHE A 216 19.83 -0.92 -12.82
C PHE A 216 18.33 -0.83 -13.11
N LEU A 217 17.75 0.36 -12.98
CA LEU A 217 16.32 0.56 -13.22
C LEU A 217 15.94 0.25 -14.67
N ASP A 218 16.71 0.73 -15.64
CA ASP A 218 16.44 0.52 -17.07
C ASP A 218 16.52 -0.96 -17.43
N LEU A 219 17.52 -1.67 -16.91
CA LEU A 219 17.68 -3.11 -17.10
C LEU A 219 16.52 -3.88 -16.45
N ALA A 220 16.19 -3.55 -15.19
CA ALA A 220 15.13 -4.20 -14.43
C ALA A 220 13.74 -4.00 -15.07
N LEU A 221 13.46 -2.81 -15.60
CA LEU A 221 12.21 -2.52 -16.32
C LEU A 221 12.13 -3.23 -17.68
N SER A 222 13.28 -3.57 -18.28
CA SER A 222 13.34 -4.30 -19.55
C SER A 222 13.16 -5.81 -19.39
N CYS A 223 13.29 -6.32 -18.16
CA CYS A 223 13.08 -7.73 -17.82
C CYS A 223 11.61 -8.00 -17.47
N LYS A 224 11.14 -9.23 -17.75
CA LYS A 224 9.80 -9.68 -17.35
C LYS A 224 9.69 -9.99 -15.86
N ALA A 225 10.79 -10.39 -15.25
CA ALA A 225 10.89 -10.74 -13.84
C ALA A 225 12.20 -10.21 -13.27
N VAL A 226 12.18 -9.83 -11.99
CA VAL A 226 13.37 -9.42 -11.24
C VAL A 226 13.39 -10.19 -9.93
N ILE A 227 14.54 -10.75 -9.57
CA ILE A 227 14.75 -11.46 -8.31
C ILE A 227 15.99 -10.85 -7.64
N CYS A 228 15.77 -10.19 -6.51
CA CYS A 228 16.84 -9.71 -5.65
C CYS A 228 17.01 -10.69 -4.49
N CYS A 229 18.22 -11.22 -4.32
CA CYS A 229 18.54 -12.27 -3.34
C CYS A 229 19.45 -11.72 -2.23
N ARG A 230 19.44 -12.32 -1.04
CA ARG A 230 20.21 -11.86 0.13
C ARG A 230 20.02 -10.37 0.45
N VAL A 231 18.80 -9.87 0.27
CA VAL A 231 18.46 -8.45 0.45
C VAL A 231 18.10 -8.16 1.90
N SER A 232 18.66 -7.10 2.48
CA SER A 232 18.29 -6.66 3.83
C SER A 232 16.91 -5.97 3.84
N PRO A 233 16.20 -5.92 4.99
CA PRO A 233 14.92 -5.22 5.11
C PRO A 233 14.97 -3.76 4.59
N LEU A 234 16.06 -3.05 4.87
CA LEU A 234 16.28 -1.68 4.40
C LEU A 234 16.39 -1.60 2.86
N GLN A 235 17.15 -2.52 2.25
CA GLN A 235 17.30 -2.57 0.80
C GLN A 235 15.98 -2.89 0.10
N LYS A 236 15.10 -3.71 0.71
CA LYS A 236 13.76 -3.96 0.16
C LYS A 236 12.97 -2.66 0.03
N SER A 237 12.95 -1.83 1.08
CA SER A 237 12.27 -0.53 1.03
C SER A 237 12.92 0.44 0.02
N GLU A 238 14.25 0.47 -0.07
CA GLU A 238 14.95 1.33 -1.03
C GLU A 238 14.62 1.00 -2.49
N VAL A 239 14.50 -0.29 -2.83
CA VAL A 239 14.08 -0.73 -4.17
C VAL A 239 12.66 -0.25 -4.48
N VAL A 240 11.72 -0.42 -3.55
CA VAL A 240 10.33 0.04 -3.74
C VAL A 240 10.27 1.56 -3.87
N GLU A 241 11.03 2.29 -3.05
CA GLU A 241 11.10 3.75 -3.10
C GLU A 241 11.66 4.25 -4.44
N MET A 242 12.72 3.60 -4.93
CA MET A 242 13.32 3.90 -6.22
C MET A 242 12.30 3.77 -7.35
N VAL A 243 11.60 2.63 -7.44
CA VAL A 243 10.61 2.39 -8.50
C VAL A 243 9.46 3.39 -8.39
N LYS A 244 8.96 3.62 -7.17
CA LYS A 244 7.88 4.58 -6.88
C LYS A 244 8.23 6.00 -7.32
N LYS A 245 9.44 6.48 -7.02
CA LYS A 245 9.87 7.85 -7.34
C LYS A 245 10.26 8.04 -8.81
N GLN A 246 10.97 7.09 -9.42
CA GLN A 246 11.56 7.29 -10.74
C GLN A 246 10.63 6.86 -11.89
N VAL A 247 9.82 5.81 -11.72
CA VAL A 247 8.97 5.26 -12.80
C VAL A 247 7.56 5.86 -12.78
N LYS A 248 7.13 6.46 -11.65
CA LYS A 248 5.79 7.03 -11.47
C LYS A 248 4.65 6.02 -11.73
N VAL A 249 4.88 4.76 -11.41
CA VAL A 249 3.86 3.69 -11.44
C VAL A 249 3.29 3.45 -10.06
N ILE A 250 2.10 2.86 -10.00
CA ILE A 250 1.54 2.36 -8.74
C ILE A 250 2.28 1.08 -8.36
N THR A 251 2.81 1.07 -7.13
CA THR A 251 3.60 -0.04 -6.58
C THR A 251 2.79 -0.73 -5.50
N LEU A 252 2.80 -2.06 -5.52
CA LEU A 252 2.18 -2.91 -4.52
C LEU A 252 3.28 -3.77 -3.87
N ALA A 253 3.31 -3.81 -2.55
CA ALA A 253 4.22 -4.64 -1.77
C ALA A 253 3.43 -5.65 -0.94
N ILE A 254 3.84 -6.92 -0.99
CA ILE A 254 3.26 -8.02 -0.21
C ILE A 254 4.35 -8.62 0.67
N GLY A 255 4.05 -8.88 1.94
CA GLY A 255 4.94 -9.56 2.87
C GLY A 255 4.20 -10.09 4.08
N ASP A 256 4.80 -11.04 4.78
CA ASP A 256 4.24 -11.75 5.93
C ASP A 256 4.99 -11.47 7.24
N GLY A 257 6.24 -11.00 7.17
CA GLY A 257 7.10 -10.81 8.34
C GLY A 257 7.47 -9.36 8.67
N ALA A 258 8.08 -9.18 9.85
CA ALA A 258 8.61 -7.88 10.29
C ALA A 258 9.66 -7.30 9.33
N ASN A 259 10.39 -8.17 8.61
CA ASN A 259 11.37 -7.81 7.59
C ASN A 259 10.76 -7.09 6.38
N ASP A 260 9.45 -7.19 6.19
CA ASP A 260 8.75 -6.61 5.04
C ASP A 260 7.98 -5.33 5.41
N VAL A 261 7.89 -4.97 6.68
CA VAL A 261 7.13 -3.81 7.16
C VAL A 261 7.60 -2.52 6.48
N GLY A 262 8.92 -2.30 6.41
CA GLY A 262 9.48 -1.11 5.73
C GLY A 262 9.14 -1.06 4.25
N MET A 263 9.16 -2.22 3.58
CA MET A 263 8.79 -2.34 2.16
C MET A 263 7.30 -2.07 1.94
N ILE A 264 6.44 -2.66 2.78
CA ILE A 264 4.97 -2.52 2.75
C ILE A 264 4.55 -1.06 2.95
N GLN A 265 5.14 -0.37 3.92
CA GLN A 265 4.85 1.05 4.21
C GLN A 265 5.33 1.99 3.09
N THR A 266 6.39 1.62 2.38
CA THR A 266 6.98 2.45 1.32
C THR A 266 6.15 2.42 0.02
N ALA A 267 5.46 1.31 -0.26
CA ALA A 267 4.65 1.12 -1.47
C ALA A 267 3.45 2.10 -1.55
N HIS A 268 2.74 2.11 -2.67
CA HIS A 268 1.45 2.82 -2.73
C HIS A 268 0.34 2.01 -2.08
N VAL A 269 0.41 0.69 -2.23
CA VAL A 269 -0.49 -0.28 -1.59
C VAL A 269 0.38 -1.31 -0.88
N GLY A 270 0.23 -1.41 0.43
CA GLY A 270 0.84 -2.44 1.25
C GLY A 270 -0.16 -3.55 1.57
N VAL A 271 0.24 -4.80 1.39
CA VAL A 271 -0.58 -5.98 1.73
C VAL A 271 0.21 -6.84 2.72
N GLY A 272 -0.27 -6.90 3.95
CA GLY A 272 0.23 -7.84 4.96
C GLY A 272 -0.46 -9.19 4.83
N ILE A 273 0.31 -10.28 4.81
CA ILE A 273 -0.23 -11.63 4.94
C ILE A 273 -0.31 -11.96 6.43
N SER A 274 -1.51 -12.27 6.92
CA SER A 274 -1.70 -12.74 8.30
C SER A 274 -1.25 -14.20 8.40
N GLY A 275 -0.01 -14.43 8.82
CA GLY A 275 0.54 -15.75 9.14
C GLY A 275 0.59 -16.05 10.65
N ASN A 276 1.17 -17.19 11.00
CA ASN A 276 1.41 -17.58 12.41
C ASN A 276 2.48 -16.72 13.12
N GLU A 277 3.09 -15.74 12.44
CA GLU A 277 4.22 -14.94 12.93
C GLU A 277 3.87 -13.50 13.35
N GLY A 278 2.57 -13.16 13.45
CA GLY A 278 2.08 -11.93 14.12
C GLY A 278 1.29 -10.96 13.24
N LEU A 279 0.42 -10.16 13.85
CA LEU A 279 -0.60 -9.31 13.20
C LEU A 279 -0.12 -7.90 12.79
N GLN A 280 1.19 -7.62 12.81
CA GLN A 280 1.72 -6.25 12.76
C GLN A 280 1.45 -5.51 11.44
N ALA A 281 1.18 -6.22 10.33
CA ALA A 281 0.94 -5.60 9.02
C ALA A 281 -0.54 -5.27 8.73
N ALA A 282 -1.50 -5.71 9.56
CA ALA A 282 -2.93 -5.69 9.22
C ALA A 282 -3.73 -4.48 9.77
N ASN A 283 -3.13 -3.63 10.61
CA ASN A 283 -3.88 -2.60 11.35
C ASN A 283 -3.60 -1.18 10.85
N SER A 284 -4.46 -0.68 9.95
CA SER A 284 -4.68 0.76 9.74
C SER A 284 -5.84 1.02 8.78
N SER A 285 -7.00 1.47 9.28
CA SER A 285 -8.01 2.10 8.42
C SER A 285 -8.86 3.12 9.19
N ASP A 286 -8.84 4.36 8.72
CA ASP A 286 -9.60 5.51 9.22
C ASP A 286 -10.83 5.76 8.32
N TYR A 287 -12.04 5.75 8.85
CA TYR A 287 -13.23 6.18 8.09
C TYR A 287 -14.06 7.22 8.85
N SER A 288 -14.44 8.29 8.14
CA SER A 288 -15.51 9.23 8.53
C SER A 288 -16.47 9.46 7.35
N ILE A 289 -17.74 9.72 7.63
CA ILE A 289 -18.82 9.85 6.63
C ILE A 289 -19.60 11.14 6.88
N ALA A 290 -19.89 11.92 5.84
CA ALA A 290 -20.93 12.95 5.86
C ALA A 290 -21.61 13.20 4.49
N GLN A 291 -22.90 13.54 4.57
CA GLN A 291 -23.86 14.08 3.57
C GLN A 291 -24.52 13.11 2.57
N ILE A 292 -25.86 13.06 2.59
CA ILE A 292 -26.69 11.96 2.02
C ILE A 292 -27.44 12.33 0.70
N PHE A 293 -27.76 13.59 0.40
CA PHE A 293 -28.75 13.89 -0.66
C PHE A 293 -28.20 14.11 -2.08
N THR A 294 -26.95 14.55 -2.25
CA THR A 294 -26.27 14.67 -3.56
C THR A 294 -25.08 13.74 -3.70
N ALA A 295 -24.56 13.23 -2.57
CA ALA A 295 -23.46 12.29 -2.57
C ALA A 295 -23.92 10.85 -2.82
N LEU A 296 -25.17 10.50 -2.51
CA LEU A 296 -25.64 9.12 -2.62
C LEU A 296 -25.59 8.58 -4.05
N PRO A 297 -26.02 9.28 -5.12
CA PRO A 297 -25.92 8.71 -6.47
C PRO A 297 -24.47 8.49 -6.96
N PRO A 298 -23.52 9.45 -6.79
CA PRO A 298 -22.10 9.18 -7.04
C PRO A 298 -21.51 8.08 -6.15
N LEU A 299 -21.94 7.99 -4.88
CA LEU A 299 -21.50 6.97 -3.93
C LEU A 299 -22.03 5.59 -4.30
N THR A 300 -23.31 5.47 -4.69
CA THR A 300 -23.90 4.19 -5.11
C THR A 300 -23.30 3.72 -6.42
N LEU A 301 -23.06 4.63 -7.37
CA LEU A 301 -22.27 4.31 -8.56
C LEU A 301 -20.86 3.86 -8.14
N GLY A 302 -20.16 4.58 -7.27
CA GLY A 302 -18.82 4.22 -6.83
C GLY A 302 -18.71 2.89 -6.08
N ILE A 303 -19.73 2.51 -5.30
CA ILE A 303 -19.73 1.28 -4.48
C ILE A 303 -20.28 0.07 -5.23
N PHE A 304 -21.38 0.24 -5.96
CA PHE A 304 -22.14 -0.87 -6.54
C PHE A 304 -21.91 -1.07 -8.04
N GLU A 305 -21.43 -0.06 -8.77
CA GLU A 305 -21.14 -0.21 -10.19
C GLU A 305 -19.99 -1.20 -10.38
N ARG A 306 -20.20 -2.17 -11.25
CA ARG A 306 -19.18 -3.16 -11.63
C ARG A 306 -19.14 -3.24 -13.13
N SER A 307 -18.09 -2.70 -13.74
CA SER A 307 -17.91 -2.72 -15.18
C SER A 307 -17.84 -4.13 -15.76
N CYS A 308 -17.40 -5.12 -14.96
CA CYS A 308 -17.34 -6.51 -15.35
C CYS A 308 -17.61 -7.44 -14.15
N ARG A 309 -18.21 -8.61 -14.43
CA ARG A 309 -18.38 -9.67 -13.42
C ARG A 309 -17.01 -10.23 -13.00
N LYS A 310 -16.90 -10.67 -11.74
CA LYS A 310 -15.66 -11.21 -11.17
C LYS A 310 -15.14 -12.42 -11.93
N GLU A 311 -16.03 -13.30 -12.40
CA GLU A 311 -15.65 -14.52 -13.13
C GLU A 311 -15.00 -14.16 -14.48
N ASN A 312 -15.53 -13.15 -15.16
CA ASN A 312 -15.00 -12.67 -16.42
C ASN A 312 -13.67 -11.92 -16.24
N MET A 313 -13.51 -11.15 -15.16
CA MET A 313 -12.24 -10.49 -14.83
C MET A 313 -11.12 -11.50 -14.55
N LEU A 314 -11.43 -12.58 -13.83
CA LEU A 314 -10.46 -13.66 -13.57
C LEU A 314 -10.20 -14.51 -14.83
N LYS A 315 -11.20 -14.69 -15.70
CA LYS A 315 -11.05 -15.41 -16.97
C LYS A 315 -10.24 -14.61 -18.00
N TYR A 316 -10.35 -13.28 -18.00
CA TYR A 316 -9.66 -12.38 -18.93
C TYR A 316 -8.89 -11.28 -18.16
N PRO A 317 -7.73 -11.62 -17.54
CA PRO A 317 -6.96 -10.67 -16.73
C PRO A 317 -6.47 -9.44 -17.51
N GLU A 318 -6.35 -9.56 -18.83
CA GLU A 318 -5.97 -8.49 -19.75
C GLU A 318 -6.87 -7.25 -19.67
N LEU A 319 -8.13 -7.42 -19.23
CA LEU A 319 -9.07 -6.32 -19.01
C LEU A 319 -8.56 -5.32 -17.94
N TYR A 320 -7.64 -5.74 -17.07
CA TYR A 320 -7.03 -4.87 -16.05
C TYR A 320 -6.16 -3.76 -16.66
N LYS A 321 -5.61 -3.96 -17.87
CA LYS A 321 -4.78 -2.97 -18.59
C LYS A 321 -5.49 -1.64 -18.82
N SER A 322 -6.82 -1.67 -19.02
CA SER A 322 -7.61 -0.45 -19.20
C SER A 322 -7.57 0.46 -17.96
N SER A 323 -7.50 -0.14 -16.77
CA SER A 323 -7.41 0.58 -15.49
C SER A 323 -6.00 1.11 -15.25
N GLN A 324 -4.96 0.33 -15.60
CA GLN A 324 -3.55 0.75 -15.47
C GLN A 324 -3.24 2.02 -16.29
N ASN A 325 -3.82 2.14 -17.48
CA ASN A 325 -3.61 3.29 -18.37
C ASN A 325 -4.46 4.52 -18.03
N ALA A 326 -5.21 4.50 -16.91
CA ALA A 326 -6.09 5.58 -16.47
C ALA A 326 -7.05 6.09 -17.57
N MET A 327 -7.50 5.21 -18.47
CA MET A 327 -8.33 5.61 -19.62
C MET A 327 -9.68 6.22 -19.19
N GLY A 328 -10.25 5.74 -18.07
CA GLY A 328 -11.51 6.23 -17.52
C GLY A 328 -11.39 7.46 -16.62
N PHE A 329 -10.19 7.81 -16.13
CA PHE A 329 -9.99 8.91 -15.20
C PHE A 329 -8.73 9.70 -15.54
N ASN A 330 -8.88 10.67 -16.44
CA ASN A 330 -7.80 11.56 -16.86
C ASN A 330 -8.31 12.99 -17.05
N SER A 331 -7.39 13.95 -17.18
CA SER A 331 -7.74 15.38 -17.29
C SER A 331 -8.63 15.69 -18.50
N LYS A 332 -8.51 14.94 -19.61
CA LYS A 332 -9.37 15.15 -20.80
C LYS A 332 -10.81 14.74 -20.50
N VAL A 333 -11.01 13.57 -19.91
CA VAL A 333 -12.33 13.08 -19.48
C VAL A 333 -12.95 14.03 -18.46
N PHE A 334 -12.16 14.49 -17.47
CA PHE A 334 -12.59 15.48 -16.48
C PHE A 334 -13.12 16.76 -17.13
N TRP A 335 -12.34 17.38 -18.02
CA TRP A 335 -12.77 18.60 -18.71
C TRP A 335 -13.97 18.36 -19.62
N GLY A 336 -14.07 17.19 -20.25
CA GLY A 336 -15.26 16.77 -20.99
C GLY A 336 -16.52 16.78 -20.12
N HIS A 337 -16.44 16.21 -18.90
CA HIS A 337 -17.55 16.25 -17.94
C HIS A 337 -17.83 17.67 -17.43
N CYS A 338 -16.81 18.51 -17.21
CA CYS A 338 -17.00 19.91 -16.83
C CYS A 338 -17.75 20.71 -17.91
N LEU A 339 -17.38 20.55 -19.18
CA LEU A 339 -18.09 21.19 -20.29
C LEU A 339 -19.53 20.69 -20.40
N ASN A 340 -19.76 19.39 -20.24
CA ASN A 340 -21.12 18.84 -20.23
C ASN A 340 -21.95 19.43 -19.08
N GLY A 341 -21.36 19.57 -17.88
CA GLY A 341 -22.00 20.22 -16.75
C GLY A 341 -22.35 21.69 -17.01
N LEU A 342 -21.45 22.44 -17.67
CA LEU A 342 -21.71 23.82 -18.09
C LEU A 342 -22.83 23.90 -19.12
N PHE A 343 -22.87 22.98 -20.08
CA PHE A 343 -23.95 22.91 -21.07
C PHE A 343 -25.30 22.63 -20.41
N HIS A 344 -25.36 21.64 -19.50
CA HIS A 344 -26.58 21.35 -18.73
C HIS A 344 -27.01 22.53 -17.85
N SER A 345 -26.07 23.26 -17.22
CA SER A 345 -26.41 24.40 -16.38
C SER A 345 -27.02 25.56 -17.18
N ILE A 346 -26.51 25.81 -18.40
CA ILE A 346 -27.10 26.78 -19.34
C ILE A 346 -28.53 26.38 -19.67
N ILE A 347 -28.78 25.13 -20.05
CA ILE A 347 -30.14 24.67 -20.38
C ILE A 347 -31.08 24.81 -19.16
N LEU A 348 -30.67 24.28 -18.01
CA LEU A 348 -31.49 24.27 -16.80
C LEU A 348 -31.77 25.68 -16.25
N PHE A 349 -30.92 26.66 -16.53
CA PHE A 349 -31.18 28.06 -16.15
C PHE A 349 -32.06 28.79 -17.18
N TRP A 350 -31.68 28.76 -18.45
CA TRP A 350 -32.30 29.58 -19.48
C TRP A 350 -33.65 29.03 -19.96
N PHE A 351 -33.84 27.71 -19.94
CA PHE A 351 -35.08 27.10 -20.39
C PHE A 351 -36.28 27.44 -19.48
N PRO A 352 -36.20 27.27 -18.14
CA PRO A 352 -37.27 27.72 -17.26
C PRO A 352 -37.47 29.24 -17.30
N LEU A 353 -36.39 30.02 -17.37
CA LEU A 353 -36.48 31.49 -17.44
C LEU A 353 -37.30 31.94 -18.65
N LYS A 354 -37.07 31.35 -19.83
CA LYS A 354 -37.86 31.65 -21.02
C LYS A 354 -39.32 31.19 -20.90
N ALA A 355 -39.58 30.03 -20.29
CA ALA A 355 -40.93 29.55 -20.05
C ALA A 355 -41.73 30.52 -19.14
N PHE A 356 -41.12 31.00 -18.05
CA PHE A 356 -41.75 31.98 -17.15
C PHE A 356 -41.93 33.37 -17.77
N GLN A 357 -41.07 33.77 -18.72
CA GLN A 357 -41.25 35.04 -19.44
C GLN A 357 -42.49 35.04 -20.34
N GLN A 358 -42.85 33.90 -20.93
CA GLN A 358 -44.07 33.76 -21.75
C GLN A 358 -45.35 33.90 -20.92
N GLU A 359 -45.42 33.29 -19.72
CA GLU A 359 -46.57 33.42 -18.82
C GLU A 359 -46.74 34.85 -18.28
N CYS A 360 -45.64 35.53 -17.96
CA CYS A 360 -45.67 36.94 -17.57
C CYS A 360 -46.17 37.84 -18.71
N PHE A 361 -45.81 37.56 -19.97
CA PHE A 361 -46.26 38.32 -21.13
C PHE A 361 -47.75 38.13 -21.41
N GLU A 362 -48.30 36.92 -21.26
CA GLU A 362 -49.75 36.69 -21.39
C GLU A 362 -50.55 37.35 -20.26
N SER A 363 -50.07 37.28 -19.02
CA SER A 363 -50.67 37.98 -17.87
C SER A 363 -50.72 39.51 -18.06
N LEU A 364 -49.65 40.10 -18.61
CA LEU A 364 -49.58 41.54 -18.91
C LEU A 364 -50.52 41.94 -20.06
N ARG A 365 -50.68 41.11 -21.09
CA ARG A 365 -51.64 41.35 -22.20
C ARG A 365 -53.09 41.32 -21.71
N PHE A 366 -53.43 40.36 -20.83
CA PHE A 366 -54.76 40.26 -20.24
C PHE A 366 -55.09 41.48 -19.36
N LYS A 367 -54.13 41.94 -18.54
CA LYS A 367 -54.28 43.17 -17.73
C LYS A 367 -54.44 44.43 -18.59
N HIS A 368 -53.71 44.55 -19.70
CA HIS A 368 -53.84 45.70 -20.60
C HIS A 368 -55.18 45.71 -21.34
N CYS A 369 -55.67 44.54 -21.76
CA CYS A 369 -56.99 44.38 -22.38
C CYS A 369 -58.11 44.68 -21.39
N ALA A 370 -58.05 44.13 -20.17
CA ALA A 370 -59.03 44.38 -19.11
C ALA A 370 -59.10 45.86 -18.71
N LYS A 371 -57.95 46.55 -18.61
CA LYS A 371 -57.88 47.98 -18.29
C LYS A 371 -58.50 48.86 -19.39
N LYS A 372 -58.32 48.49 -20.66
CA LYS A 372 -58.91 49.18 -21.82
C LYS A 372 -60.43 48.97 -21.89
N THR A 373 -60.91 47.77 -21.58
CA THR A 373 -62.34 47.46 -21.49
C THR A 373 -63.02 48.19 -20.33
N TYR A 374 -62.37 48.24 -19.15
CA TYR A 374 -62.88 48.96 -17.97
C TYR A 374 -62.96 50.47 -18.20
N SER A 375 -61.95 51.06 -18.85
CA SER A 375 -61.96 52.48 -19.24
C SER A 375 -63.13 52.84 -20.16
N LYS A 376 -63.46 51.97 -21.13
CA LYS A 376 -64.60 52.15 -22.04
C LYS A 376 -65.94 52.01 -21.30
N LEU A 377 -66.08 51.00 -20.46
CA LEU A 377 -67.29 50.80 -19.65
C LEU A 377 -67.52 51.95 -18.66
N ARG A 378 -66.47 52.50 -18.06
CA ARG A 378 -66.56 53.65 -17.15
C ARG A 378 -67.02 54.92 -17.85
N SER A 379 -66.57 55.18 -19.08
CA SER A 379 -67.06 56.31 -19.90
C SER A 379 -68.56 56.18 -20.19
N ILE A 380 -69.01 54.99 -20.60
CA ILE A 380 -70.42 54.71 -20.86
C ILE A 380 -71.27 54.88 -19.59
N TYR A 381 -70.74 54.45 -18.43
CA TYR A 381 -71.42 54.57 -17.14
C TYR A 381 -71.50 56.02 -16.64
N CYS A 382 -70.45 56.82 -16.83
CA CYS A 382 -70.43 58.23 -16.46
C CYS A 382 -71.40 59.07 -17.32
N ASP A 383 -71.56 58.75 -18.60
CA ASP A 383 -72.52 59.42 -19.48
C ASP A 383 -73.98 59.06 -19.11
N TYR A 384 -74.25 57.82 -18.66
CA TYR A 384 -75.57 57.39 -18.19
C TYR A 384 -75.92 57.90 -16.77
N SER A 385 -74.92 58.13 -15.92
CA SER A 385 -75.09 58.54 -14.51
C SER A 385 -75.55 60.00 -14.33
N ALA A 386 -75.50 60.84 -15.36
CA ALA A 386 -75.88 62.25 -15.25
C ALA A 386 -77.41 62.49 -15.15
N ASN A 387 -78.24 61.47 -15.37
CA ASN A 387 -79.70 61.58 -15.45
C ASN A 387 -80.48 60.67 -14.46
N ILE A 388 -79.88 60.22 -13.36
CA ILE A 388 -80.52 59.29 -12.40
C ILE A 388 -80.59 59.89 -10.98
N PRO A 389 -81.73 59.81 -10.26
CA PRO A 389 -81.87 60.36 -8.90
C PRO A 389 -80.96 59.68 -7.86
N SER A 390 -80.58 60.43 -6.83
CA SER A 390 -79.52 60.16 -5.84
C SER A 390 -79.76 59.02 -4.84
N SER A 391 -80.56 58.01 -5.17
CA SER A 391 -80.78 56.83 -4.31
C SER A 391 -80.39 55.49 -4.96
N PHE A 392 -79.98 55.47 -6.24
CA PHE A 392 -79.50 54.26 -6.94
C PHE A 392 -78.02 54.32 -7.38
N ALA A 393 -77.33 55.44 -7.13
CA ALA A 393 -75.95 55.66 -7.55
C ALA A 393 -74.90 54.91 -6.69
N ASP A 394 -75.21 54.64 -5.41
CA ASP A 394 -74.21 54.09 -4.48
C ASP A 394 -74.04 52.56 -4.56
N GLN A 395 -75.09 51.79 -4.88
CA GLN A 395 -74.98 50.33 -5.01
C GLN A 395 -74.23 49.88 -6.28
N SER A 396 -74.30 50.68 -7.35
CA SER A 396 -73.64 50.35 -8.61
C SER A 396 -72.18 50.80 -8.69
N LYS A 397 -71.80 51.84 -7.92
CA LYS A 397 -70.41 52.26 -7.71
C LYS A 397 -69.62 51.22 -6.90
N LEU A 398 -70.25 50.60 -5.89
CA LEU A 398 -69.67 49.52 -5.10
C LEU A 398 -69.36 48.26 -5.93
N ALA A 399 -70.22 47.91 -6.90
CA ALA A 399 -70.02 46.73 -7.75
C ALA A 399 -68.87 46.90 -8.78
N LEU A 400 -68.63 48.12 -9.27
CA LEU A 400 -67.50 48.42 -10.17
C LEU A 400 -66.16 48.44 -9.42
N ASP A 401 -66.11 49.02 -8.21
CA ASP A 401 -64.88 49.06 -7.40
C ASP A 401 -64.50 47.68 -6.86
N CYS A 402 -65.47 46.84 -6.49
CA CYS A 402 -65.21 45.45 -6.08
C CYS A 402 -64.60 44.61 -7.22
N SER A 403 -64.98 44.88 -8.47
CA SER A 403 -64.43 44.22 -9.66
C SER A 403 -62.99 44.65 -9.99
N TYR A 404 -62.61 45.90 -9.68
CA TYR A 404 -61.23 46.39 -9.84
C TYR A 404 -60.29 45.85 -8.74
N GLN A 405 -60.83 45.51 -7.57
CA GLN A 405 -60.10 44.94 -6.44
C GLN A 405 -59.76 43.45 -6.67
N ILE A 406 -60.60 42.72 -7.41
CA ILE A 406 -60.34 41.31 -7.80
C ILE A 406 -59.20 41.20 -8.84
N VAL A 407 -58.96 42.24 -9.65
CA VAL A 407 -57.85 42.27 -10.64
C VAL A 407 -56.51 42.72 -10.02
N SER A 408 -56.53 43.26 -8.80
CA SER A 408 -55.35 43.75 -8.08
C SER A 408 -54.82 42.79 -6.99
N ILE A 409 -55.24 41.51 -7.01
CA ILE A 409 -54.61 40.47 -6.19
C ILE A 409 -53.14 40.38 -6.59
N ASN A 410 -52.32 40.78 -5.63
CA ASN A 410 -50.95 41.18 -5.79
C ASN A 410 -50.05 39.97 -5.53
N LEU A 411 -49.02 39.78 -6.35
CA LEU A 411 -48.00 38.71 -6.31
C LEU A 411 -47.06 38.86 -5.09
N THR A 412 -47.57 39.15 -3.89
CA THR A 412 -46.72 39.68 -2.81
C THR A 412 -46.29 38.65 -1.76
N GLU A 413 -46.96 37.50 -1.60
CA GLU A 413 -46.51 36.50 -0.60
C GLU A 413 -45.23 35.77 -1.03
N ARG A 414 -45.06 35.42 -2.31
CA ARG A 414 -43.82 34.76 -2.78
C ARG A 414 -42.61 35.70 -2.89
N ALA A 415 -42.84 37.00 -3.12
CA ALA A 415 -41.76 37.99 -3.22
C ALA A 415 -41.20 38.43 -1.86
N GLN A 416 -42.00 38.38 -0.78
CA GLN A 416 -41.53 38.68 0.58
C GLN A 416 -40.68 37.55 1.18
N LEU A 417 -41.00 36.28 0.89
CA LEU A 417 -40.21 35.13 1.33
C LEU A 417 -38.81 35.08 0.70
N LEU A 418 -38.66 35.49 -0.57
CA LEU A 418 -37.36 35.52 -1.26
C LEU A 418 -36.42 36.64 -0.77
N LYS A 419 -36.94 37.71 -0.14
CA LYS A 419 -36.10 38.77 0.44
C LYS A 419 -35.44 38.37 1.76
N ASN A 420 -35.97 37.37 2.46
CA ASN A 420 -35.42 36.90 3.74
C ASN A 420 -34.35 35.80 3.58
N VAL A 421 -34.21 35.19 2.41
CA VAL A 421 -33.19 34.16 2.12
C VAL A 421 -31.81 34.75 1.80
N PHE A 422 -31.73 36.04 1.44
CA PHE A 422 -30.47 36.72 1.09
C PHE A 422 -29.92 37.69 2.14
N LYS A 423 -30.49 37.75 3.35
CA LYS A 423 -29.82 38.43 4.46
C LYS A 423 -28.67 37.55 4.98
N LYS A 424 -27.45 37.86 4.55
CA LYS A 424 -26.20 37.37 5.15
C LYS A 424 -26.26 37.59 6.67
N THR A 425 -26.29 36.51 7.44
CA THR A 425 -25.84 36.54 8.83
C THR A 425 -24.32 36.65 8.78
N THR A 426 -23.79 37.85 9.00
CA THR A 426 -22.38 38.04 9.36
C THR A 426 -22.16 37.41 10.73
N VAL A 427 -21.73 36.16 10.75
CA VAL A 427 -21.19 35.56 11.98
C VAL A 427 -19.78 36.13 12.16
N SER A 428 -19.65 36.88 13.24
CA SER A 428 -18.40 37.42 13.77
C SER A 428 -17.33 36.32 13.87
N LEU A 429 -16.23 36.49 13.13
CA LEU A 429 -14.99 35.76 13.34
C LEU A 429 -14.34 36.30 14.62
N TYR A 430 -14.62 35.66 15.75
CA TYR A 430 -13.81 35.82 16.95
C TYR A 430 -12.70 34.77 16.91
N ARG A 431 -11.46 35.24 16.73
CA ARG A 431 -10.22 34.48 16.75
C ARG A 431 -9.70 34.48 18.19
N PRO A 432 -9.51 33.33 18.86
CA PRO A 432 -8.54 33.25 19.93
C PRO A 432 -7.17 32.97 19.30
N GLU A 433 -6.23 33.87 19.53
CA GLU A 433 -4.80 33.53 19.46
C GLU A 433 -4.48 32.60 20.63
N SER A 434 -4.04 31.37 20.34
CA SER A 434 -3.16 30.63 21.23
C SER A 434 -2.23 29.72 20.41
N MET A 435 -0.98 30.17 20.40
CA MET A 435 0.28 29.44 20.30
C MET A 435 0.35 28.16 19.45
N GLN A 436 1.05 28.34 18.32
CA GLN A 436 2.01 27.38 17.78
C GLN A 436 2.87 26.77 18.91
N GLN A 437 2.78 25.46 19.12
CA GLN A 437 3.91 24.59 19.50
C GLN A 437 3.51 23.10 19.45
N ASN A 438 4.28 22.35 18.63
CA ASN A 438 4.56 20.92 18.70
C ASN A 438 3.39 19.92 18.71
N LEU A 439 3.01 19.49 17.51
CA LEU A 439 2.27 18.24 17.30
C LEU A 439 3.24 17.05 17.43
N HIS A 440 3.64 16.71 18.66
CA HIS A 440 4.10 15.35 18.96
C HIS A 440 2.85 14.47 19.03
N GLY A 441 2.66 13.61 18.03
CA GLY A 441 1.72 12.51 18.17
C GLY A 441 2.22 11.60 19.28
N TYR A 442 1.44 11.47 20.35
CA TYR A 442 1.65 10.45 21.36
C TYR A 442 1.08 9.14 20.83
N ALA A 443 1.96 8.25 20.38
CA ALA A 443 1.64 6.84 20.26
C ALA A 443 1.82 6.22 21.65
N PHE A 444 0.72 5.87 22.32
CA PHE A 444 0.79 4.92 23.42
C PHE A 444 1.00 3.54 22.80
N SER A 445 2.26 3.10 22.77
CA SER A 445 2.60 1.70 22.61
C SER A 445 2.22 0.99 23.92
N GLN A 446 1.09 0.29 23.93
CA GLN A 446 0.85 -0.76 24.92
C GLN A 446 1.27 -2.10 24.34
N ASP A 447 2.55 -2.22 24.03
CA ASP A 447 3.27 -3.50 23.92
C ASP A 447 4.78 -3.19 24.02
N GLU A 448 5.25 -2.84 25.22
CA GLU A 448 6.68 -2.94 25.59
C GLU A 448 7.07 -4.41 25.79
N ASN A 449 6.81 -5.25 24.79
CA ASN A 449 7.54 -6.49 24.62
C ASN A 449 8.22 -6.37 23.26
N GLY A 450 9.41 -5.75 23.26
CA GLY A 450 10.34 -5.91 22.16
C GLY A 450 10.41 -7.39 21.85
N ILE A 451 10.19 -7.75 20.58
CA ILE A 451 10.37 -9.12 20.12
C ILE A 451 11.87 -9.38 20.21
N VAL A 452 12.28 -9.83 21.39
CA VAL A 452 13.58 -10.42 21.64
C VAL A 452 13.61 -11.68 20.80
N SER A 453 14.55 -11.80 19.86
CA SER A 453 14.64 -13.04 19.07
C SER A 453 14.79 -14.21 20.04
N GLN A 454 14.27 -15.40 19.71
CA GLN A 454 14.39 -16.53 20.65
C GLN A 454 15.88 -16.85 20.93
N SER A 455 16.78 -16.49 20.01
CA SER A 455 18.23 -16.50 20.20
C SER A 455 18.72 -15.54 21.30
N GLU A 456 18.12 -14.37 21.49
CA GLU A 456 18.41 -13.46 22.60
C GLU A 456 17.73 -13.93 23.92
N VAL A 457 16.58 -14.61 23.85
CA VAL A 457 15.92 -15.22 25.03
C VAL A 457 16.68 -16.46 25.55
N ILE A 458 17.32 -17.23 24.66
CA ILE A 458 18.19 -18.36 25.01
C ILE A 458 19.41 -17.88 25.84
N ARG A 459 19.80 -16.62 25.72
CA ARG A 459 21.05 -16.07 26.29
C ARG A 459 20.87 -15.26 27.58
N ALA A 460 19.65 -15.12 28.11
CA ALA A 460 19.35 -14.15 29.18
C ALA A 460 18.80 -14.72 30.51
N TYR A 461 18.70 -16.04 30.69
CA TYR A 461 18.09 -16.62 31.89
C TYR A 461 19.14 -17.12 32.91
N ASP A 462 19.30 -16.41 34.02
CA ASP A 462 20.12 -16.79 35.18
C ASP A 462 19.29 -17.67 36.14
N THR A 463 19.57 -18.97 36.16
CA THR A 463 18.86 -19.95 36.99
C THR A 463 19.39 -20.05 38.43
N THR A 464 20.34 -19.20 38.85
CA THR A 464 20.83 -19.21 40.24
C THR A 464 19.90 -18.45 41.20
N LYS A 465 18.93 -17.69 40.68
CA LYS A 465 17.91 -17.03 41.48
C LYS A 465 16.72 -17.96 41.69
N GLN A 466 16.53 -18.41 42.93
CA GLN A 466 15.26 -18.99 43.36
C GLN A 466 14.14 -17.99 43.08
N ARG A 467 13.09 -18.48 42.41
CA ARG A 467 11.85 -17.75 42.21
C ARG A 467 11.24 -17.49 43.60
N LEU A 468 11.07 -16.23 43.97
CA LEU A 468 10.25 -15.89 45.13
C LEU A 468 8.80 -16.22 44.76
N ASP A 469 8.22 -17.17 45.46
CA ASP A 469 6.81 -17.55 45.35
C ASP A 469 5.93 -16.40 45.89
N GLU A 470 5.62 -15.42 45.04
CA GLU A 470 4.46 -14.55 45.24
C GLU A 470 3.69 -14.44 43.91
N TRP A 471 2.36 -14.44 44.08
CA TRP A 471 1.26 -14.88 43.24
C TRP A 471 0.92 -13.93 42.08
#